data_AF-A0A520XQ18-F1
#
_entry.id   AF-A0A520XQ18-F1
#
_cell.length_a   1.000
_cell.length_b   1.000
_cell.length_c   1.000
_cell.angle_alpha   90.00
_cell.angle_beta   90.00
_cell.angle_gamma   90.00
#
_symmetry.space_group_name_H-M   'P 1'
#
loop_
_entity.id
_entity.type
_entity.pdbx_description
1 polymer ?
#
loop_
_entity_poly.entity_id
_entity_poly.type
_entity_poly.pdbx_seq_one_letter_code
_entity_poly.pdbx_strand_id
1 'polypeptide(L)'
;MTEVRRLRVRYGDDVTDLEVLLPPHATIEVLADILGAADSSLSINGRVLPAWHSLDQSGVFDGVVLDIDRPNSLQSDDHPVVVVDQLAGLPGGDSRLLPQGTFGFSASPEAENAFSLEVSDTGRITVLPGVSPVVIDNVRITGRTALTDRILNAGASRYTIGQLPPSGIPIDPSTTRQRTRSAIGSTVRSVTPPVLPRLEPEGFPMAWLGTIPVVLLLVVVGFVASPAFFAVAAVILAATTAALLVRRMSRQKEVRDHHERTKRLVETFEKVVVAARRSVEQELRLANPSIPELARAARGEVAGYWNRSRGDRDFANVVVGYGEVDWEVQVDSEFELTTALQQIVDDNSLLTSVPIVADLTMGPVGIVGPRDFALPCARAIAVTLATQSSASDLRISLAADENQLGQWDWLKWLPQLN
;
A
#
# COMPACT_ATOMS: atom_id res chain seq x y z
N MET A 1 -21.48 -13.88 12.95
CA MET A 1 -22.02 -13.31 14.20
C MET A 1 -22.42 -11.88 13.89
N THR A 2 -23.63 -11.47 14.25
CA THR A 2 -24.13 -10.09 14.04
C THR A 2 -23.37 -9.14 14.97
N GLU A 3 -22.91 -7.99 14.47
CA GLU A 3 -22.18 -6.98 15.24
C GLU A 3 -23.19 -5.92 15.74
N VAL A 4 -23.13 -5.57 17.03
CA VAL A 4 -23.92 -4.45 17.60
C VAL A 4 -23.07 -3.20 17.46
N ARG A 5 -23.59 -2.16 16.79
CA ARG A 5 -22.94 -0.85 16.71
C ARG A 5 -23.81 0.24 17.31
N ARG A 6 -23.18 1.19 18.00
CA ARG A 6 -23.81 2.39 18.56
C ARG A 6 -23.59 3.56 17.63
N LEU A 7 -24.60 3.99 16.90
CA LEU A 7 -24.50 5.07 15.93
C LEU A 7 -25.25 6.29 16.44
N ARG A 8 -24.75 7.48 16.12
CA ARG A 8 -25.54 8.71 16.23
C ARG A 8 -26.09 9.03 14.87
N VAL A 9 -27.35 9.40 14.82
CA VAL A 9 -28.01 9.73 13.55
C VAL A 9 -28.61 11.11 13.68
N ARG A 10 -28.28 11.97 12.72
CA ARG A 10 -28.79 13.32 12.64
C ARG A 10 -29.89 13.38 11.58
N TYR A 11 -31.09 13.78 12.01
CA TYR A 11 -32.23 14.09 11.14
C TYR A 11 -32.52 15.59 11.25
N GLY A 12 -32.20 16.36 10.22
CA GLY A 12 -32.27 17.82 10.31
C GLY A 12 -31.29 18.36 11.37
N ASP A 13 -31.81 19.03 12.41
CA ASP A 13 -31.00 19.59 13.50
C ASP A 13 -30.90 18.68 14.73
N ASP A 14 -31.70 17.60 14.80
CA ASP A 14 -31.77 16.70 15.96
C ASP A 14 -30.80 15.51 15.79
N VAL A 15 -30.04 15.19 16.85
CA VAL A 15 -29.13 14.04 16.91
C VAL A 15 -29.65 12.99 17.88
N THR A 16 -29.82 11.76 17.41
CA THR A 16 -30.35 10.63 18.20
C THR A 16 -29.31 9.51 18.29
N ASP A 17 -29.12 8.93 19.48
CA ASP A 17 -28.32 7.72 19.66
C ASP A 17 -29.16 6.47 19.32
N LEU A 18 -28.62 5.58 18.47
CA LEU A 18 -29.26 4.34 18.01
C LEU A 18 -28.30 3.16 18.16
N GLU A 19 -28.80 2.04 18.67
CA GLU A 19 -28.10 0.76 18.62
C GLU A 19 -28.62 -0.05 17.43
N VAL A 20 -27.73 -0.39 16.49
CA VAL A 20 -28.06 -1.08 15.25
C VAL A 20 -27.35 -2.43 15.20
N LEU A 21 -28.11 -3.47 14.87
CA LEU A 21 -27.60 -4.82 14.65
C LEU A 21 -27.24 -5.00 13.17
N LEU A 22 -25.96 -5.18 12.87
CA LEU A 22 -25.45 -5.25 11.51
C LEU A 22 -24.89 -6.65 11.18
N PRO A 23 -25.17 -7.19 9.98
CA PRO A 23 -24.49 -8.40 9.53
C PRO A 23 -22.98 -8.15 9.36
N PRO A 24 -22.14 -9.19 9.54
CA PRO A 24 -20.71 -9.08 9.31
C PRO A 24 -20.43 -8.69 7.84
N HIS A 25 -19.53 -7.73 7.64
CA HIS A 25 -19.21 -7.12 6.33
C HIS A 25 -20.37 -6.38 5.65
N ALA A 26 -21.33 -5.85 6.41
CA ALA A 26 -22.38 -5.01 5.85
C ALA A 26 -21.82 -3.80 5.08
N THR A 27 -22.56 -3.38 4.05
CA THR A 27 -22.24 -2.21 3.23
C THR A 27 -22.97 -0.97 3.73
N ILE A 28 -22.58 0.19 3.23
CA ILE A 28 -23.28 1.45 3.48
C ILE A 28 -24.74 1.39 3.01
N GLU A 29 -25.02 0.71 1.90
CA GLU A 29 -26.38 0.49 1.41
C GLU A 29 -27.27 -0.21 2.46
N VAL A 30 -26.77 -1.30 3.04
CA VAL A 30 -27.49 -2.04 4.09
C VAL A 30 -27.73 -1.17 5.32
N LEU A 31 -26.74 -0.37 5.70
CA LEU A 31 -26.88 0.57 6.81
C LEU A 31 -27.90 1.68 6.50
N ALA A 32 -27.90 2.21 5.28
CA ALA A 32 -28.82 3.25 4.82
C ALA A 32 -30.26 2.77 4.82
N ASP A 33 -30.49 1.52 4.39
CA ASP A 33 -31.80 0.87 4.41
C ASP A 33 -32.33 0.68 5.84
N ILE A 34 -31.48 0.26 6.78
CA ILE A 34 -31.86 0.10 8.18
C ILE A 34 -32.21 1.45 8.83
N LEU A 35 -31.50 2.51 8.45
CA LEU A 35 -31.72 3.86 8.93
C LEU A 35 -32.83 4.62 8.16
N GLY A 36 -33.41 4.02 7.11
CA GLY A 36 -34.47 4.63 6.31
C GLY A 36 -34.05 5.90 5.57
N ALA A 37 -32.78 6.00 5.15
CA ALA A 37 -32.28 7.14 4.38
C ALA A 37 -32.83 7.14 2.94
N ALA A 38 -33.25 8.30 2.43
CA ALA A 38 -33.72 8.40 1.05
C ALA A 38 -32.55 8.18 0.07
N ASP A 39 -32.81 7.42 -1.01
CA ASP A 39 -31.84 7.04 -2.05
C ASP A 39 -30.56 6.34 -1.52
N SER A 40 -30.66 5.68 -0.36
CA SER A 40 -29.53 5.03 0.33
C SER A 40 -28.34 5.97 0.58
N SER A 41 -28.60 7.28 0.64
CA SER A 41 -27.58 8.31 0.80
C SER A 41 -27.32 8.61 2.27
N LEU A 42 -26.23 8.08 2.80
CA LEU A 42 -25.70 8.45 4.11
C LEU A 42 -24.53 9.41 3.92
N SER A 43 -24.39 10.40 4.81
CA SER A 43 -23.21 11.26 4.80
C SER A 43 -22.59 11.40 6.19
N ILE A 44 -21.27 11.60 6.21
CA ILE A 44 -20.51 11.95 7.41
C ILE A 44 -19.88 13.30 7.14
N ASN A 45 -20.22 14.30 7.98
CA ASN A 45 -19.66 15.66 7.90
C ASN A 45 -19.72 16.25 6.48
N GLY A 46 -20.83 16.08 5.76
CA GLY A 46 -21.01 16.64 4.42
C GLY A 46 -20.55 15.80 3.24
N ARG A 47 -19.94 14.63 3.47
CA ARG A 47 -19.53 13.73 2.39
C ARG A 47 -20.46 12.55 2.28
N VAL A 48 -21.07 12.37 1.10
CA VAL A 48 -21.90 11.20 0.79
C VAL A 48 -21.03 9.94 0.73
N LEU A 49 -21.43 8.92 1.46
CA LEU A 49 -20.79 7.62 1.51
C LEU A 49 -21.26 6.77 0.32
N PRO A 50 -20.33 6.17 -0.47
CA PRO A 50 -20.73 5.30 -1.57
C PRO A 50 -21.44 4.05 -1.04
N ALA A 51 -22.63 3.75 -1.58
CA ALA A 51 -23.47 2.62 -1.15
C ALA A 51 -22.74 1.26 -1.16
N TRP A 52 -21.83 1.05 -2.12
CA TRP A 52 -21.05 -0.18 -2.28
C TRP A 52 -19.86 -0.32 -1.32
N HIS A 53 -19.56 0.71 -0.51
CA HIS A 53 -18.42 0.66 0.40
C HIS A 53 -18.70 -0.26 1.59
N SER A 54 -17.71 -1.07 1.99
CA SER A 54 -17.80 -1.85 3.22
C SER A 54 -17.78 -0.93 4.44
N LEU A 55 -18.56 -1.26 5.47
CA LEU A 55 -18.60 -0.53 6.74
C LEU A 55 -17.23 -0.43 7.42
N ASP A 56 -16.39 -1.46 7.26
CA ASP A 56 -15.06 -1.50 7.88
C ASP A 56 -14.09 -0.50 7.23
N GLN A 57 -14.37 -0.09 6.00
CA GLN A 57 -13.54 0.83 5.23
C GLN A 57 -14.19 2.22 5.11
N SER A 58 -15.49 2.36 5.40
CA SER A 58 -16.26 3.58 5.16
C SER A 58 -16.03 4.68 6.20
N GLY A 59 -15.33 4.38 7.28
CA GLY A 59 -15.15 5.30 8.40
C GLY A 59 -16.38 5.40 9.31
N VAL A 60 -17.33 4.46 9.21
CA VAL A 60 -18.44 4.33 10.17
C VAL A 60 -17.95 3.56 11.39
N PHE A 61 -18.08 4.13 12.58
CA PHE A 61 -17.70 3.50 13.85
C PHE A 61 -18.61 3.94 15.00
N ASP A 62 -18.47 3.30 16.16
CA ASP A 62 -19.32 3.59 17.31
C ASP A 62 -19.19 5.06 17.75
N GLY A 63 -20.33 5.76 17.78
CA GLY A 63 -20.47 7.17 18.14
C GLY A 63 -20.41 8.14 16.97
N VAL A 64 -20.19 7.67 15.74
CA VAL A 64 -20.20 8.54 14.54
C VAL A 64 -21.58 9.14 14.33
N VAL A 65 -21.65 10.42 13.93
CA VAL A 65 -22.90 11.08 13.56
C VAL A 65 -23.11 10.94 12.05
N LEU A 66 -24.15 10.18 11.68
CA LEU A 66 -24.58 9.99 10.29
C LEU A 66 -25.68 11.00 9.96
N ASP A 67 -25.44 11.82 8.96
CA ASP A 67 -26.42 12.74 8.41
C ASP A 67 -27.28 12.01 7.39
N ILE A 68 -28.59 12.02 7.62
CA ILE A 68 -29.60 11.45 6.72
C ILE A 68 -30.24 12.60 5.95
N ASP A 69 -30.27 12.46 4.62
CA ASP A 69 -30.90 13.36 3.64
C ASP A 69 -30.24 14.73 3.36
N ARG A 70 -29.23 15.19 4.10
CA ARG A 70 -28.48 16.43 3.76
C ARG A 70 -26.99 16.38 4.11
N PRO A 71 -26.07 16.45 3.12
CA PRO A 71 -24.66 16.68 3.40
C PRO A 71 -24.47 18.10 3.95
N ASN A 72 -24.01 18.23 5.20
CA ASN A 72 -23.63 19.50 5.78
C ASN A 72 -22.50 20.13 4.96
N SER A 73 -22.73 21.29 4.35
CA SER A 73 -21.92 21.91 3.30
C SER A 73 -20.57 22.45 3.80
N LEU A 74 -19.60 21.55 4.00
CA LEU A 74 -18.17 21.89 4.13
C LEU A 74 -17.34 21.47 2.91
N GLN A 75 -17.98 21.10 1.79
CA GLN A 75 -17.31 21.02 0.49
C GLN A 75 -17.46 22.34 -0.24
N SER A 76 -16.34 23.01 -0.48
CA SER A 76 -16.22 23.97 -1.57
C SER A 76 -16.34 23.22 -2.91
N ASP A 77 -17.37 23.55 -3.69
CA ASP A 77 -17.52 23.42 -5.14
C ASP A 77 -16.85 22.23 -5.86
N ASP A 78 -17.67 21.25 -6.26
CA ASP A 78 -17.65 20.40 -7.49
C ASP A 78 -16.34 19.79 -8.05
N HIS A 79 -15.19 19.89 -7.39
CA HIS A 79 -13.92 19.36 -7.90
C HIS A 79 -13.19 18.44 -6.90
N PRO A 80 -12.58 17.33 -7.37
CA PRO A 80 -11.78 16.47 -6.50
C PRO A 80 -10.58 17.26 -5.98
N VAL A 81 -10.44 17.29 -4.66
CA VAL A 81 -9.29 17.90 -3.99
C VAL A 81 -8.30 16.80 -3.62
N VAL A 82 -7.08 16.93 -4.13
CA VAL A 82 -5.95 16.07 -3.80
C VAL A 82 -5.12 16.72 -2.70
N VAL A 83 -4.69 15.94 -1.72
CA VAL A 83 -3.79 16.36 -0.65
C VAL A 83 -2.36 15.99 -1.04
N VAL A 84 -1.45 16.95 -0.91
CA VAL A 84 -0.02 16.73 -1.03
C VAL A 84 0.64 17.04 0.29
N ASP A 85 1.14 16.02 0.97
CA ASP A 85 1.89 16.17 2.21
C ASP A 85 3.37 16.01 1.96
N GLN A 86 4.17 16.98 2.39
CA GLN A 86 5.63 16.86 2.36
C GLN A 86 6.12 16.14 3.61
N LEU A 87 6.46 14.85 3.46
CA LEU A 87 6.93 13.98 4.55
C LEU A 87 8.37 14.29 4.98
N ALA A 88 9.22 14.71 4.05
CA ALA A 88 10.64 14.97 4.30
C ALA A 88 11.20 16.04 3.35
N GLY A 89 12.39 16.56 3.71
CA GLY A 89 13.01 17.71 3.07
C GLY A 89 12.71 19.01 3.81
N LEU A 90 13.23 20.14 3.32
CA LEU A 90 12.80 21.47 3.76
C LEU A 90 11.69 21.93 2.80
N PRO A 91 10.51 22.41 3.27
CA PRO A 91 9.97 22.49 4.63
C PRO A 91 9.05 21.30 4.98
N GLY A 92 9.63 20.18 5.44
CA GLY A 92 8.86 18.98 5.82
C GLY A 92 7.80 19.26 6.88
N GLY A 93 6.61 18.68 6.70
CA GLY A 93 5.43 18.94 7.53
C GLY A 93 4.39 19.88 6.89
N ASP A 94 4.63 20.38 5.67
CA ASP A 94 3.64 21.16 4.91
C ASP A 94 2.58 20.24 4.26
N SER A 95 1.35 20.74 4.12
CA SER A 95 0.20 20.07 3.51
C SER A 95 -0.48 21.04 2.56
N ARG A 96 -0.71 20.62 1.31
CA ARG A 96 -1.40 21.46 0.32
C ARG A 96 -2.58 20.73 -0.31
N LEU A 97 -3.66 21.48 -0.51
CA LEU A 97 -4.83 21.04 -1.26
C LEU A 97 -4.68 21.48 -2.71
N LEU A 98 -4.72 20.53 -3.63
CA LEU A 98 -4.65 20.77 -5.07
C LEU A 98 -6.02 20.47 -5.69
N PRO A 99 -6.70 21.47 -6.28
CA PRO A 99 -7.89 21.22 -7.10
C PRO A 99 -7.50 20.56 -8.43
N GLN A 100 -8.48 20.34 -9.30
CA GLN A 100 -8.21 19.96 -10.68
C GLN A 100 -7.28 20.96 -11.37
N GLY A 101 -6.23 20.47 -12.04
CA GLY A 101 -5.27 21.34 -12.73
C GLY A 101 -3.87 20.75 -12.85
N THR A 102 -2.92 21.57 -13.32
CA THR A 102 -1.50 21.22 -13.41
C THR A 102 -0.69 22.11 -12.46
N PHE A 103 0.14 21.50 -11.62
CA PHE A 103 0.89 22.19 -10.57
C PHE A 103 2.38 21.83 -10.65
N GLY A 104 3.22 22.85 -10.77
CA GLY A 104 4.68 22.69 -10.77
C GLY A 104 5.26 22.75 -9.35
N PHE A 105 6.22 21.87 -9.07
CA PHE A 105 7.00 21.86 -7.83
C PHE A 105 8.42 22.26 -8.15
N SER A 106 8.87 23.40 -7.62
CA SER A 106 10.20 23.95 -7.85
C SER A 106 10.82 24.43 -6.53
N ALA A 107 12.14 24.60 -6.52
CA ALA A 107 12.85 25.14 -5.35
C ALA A 107 12.60 26.65 -5.14
N SER A 108 12.29 27.38 -6.22
CA SER A 108 11.91 28.78 -6.20
C SER A 108 10.96 29.10 -7.36
N PRO A 109 10.21 30.22 -7.33
CA PRO A 109 9.30 30.61 -8.41
C PRO A 109 9.97 30.78 -9.78
N GLU A 110 11.27 31.08 -9.81
CA GLU A 110 12.06 31.29 -11.03
C GLU A 110 12.77 30.02 -11.50
N ALA A 111 12.88 29.00 -10.64
CA ALA A 111 13.53 27.75 -10.97
C ALA A 111 12.64 26.86 -11.84
N GLU A 112 13.26 26.05 -12.70
CA GLU A 112 12.56 25.00 -13.42
C GLU A 112 11.89 24.01 -12.45
N ASN A 113 10.74 23.49 -12.86
CA ASN A 113 10.01 22.51 -12.06
C ASN A 113 10.85 21.24 -11.89
N ALA A 114 11.07 20.84 -10.63
CA ALA A 114 11.62 19.54 -10.27
C ALA A 114 10.72 18.42 -10.78
N PHE A 115 9.40 18.60 -10.62
CA PHE A 115 8.35 17.76 -11.19
C PHE A 115 7.04 18.55 -11.26
N SER A 116 6.06 18.03 -12.00
CA SER A 116 4.70 18.57 -12.01
C SER A 116 3.68 17.48 -11.71
N LEU A 117 2.57 17.87 -11.10
CA LEU A 117 1.41 17.03 -10.87
C LEU A 117 0.24 17.52 -11.73
N GLU A 118 -0.40 16.59 -12.42
CA GLU A 118 -1.69 16.81 -13.06
C GLU A 118 -2.78 16.09 -12.29
N VAL A 119 -3.81 16.83 -11.90
CA VAL A 119 -5.00 16.34 -11.21
C VAL A 119 -6.17 16.42 -12.17
N SER A 120 -6.77 15.27 -12.51
CA SER A 120 -7.96 15.22 -13.36
C SER A 120 -9.24 15.60 -12.61
N ASP A 121 -10.31 15.86 -13.36
CA ASP A 121 -11.70 15.99 -12.89
C ASP A 121 -12.22 14.79 -12.07
N THR A 122 -11.63 13.63 -12.30
CA THR A 122 -11.92 12.36 -11.63
C THR A 122 -11.00 12.11 -10.43
N GLY A 123 -10.08 13.03 -10.13
CA GLY A 123 -9.13 12.93 -9.02
C GLY A 123 -7.97 11.97 -9.29
N ARG A 124 -7.76 11.57 -10.55
CA ARG A 124 -6.57 10.80 -10.95
C ARG A 124 -5.37 11.74 -10.98
N ILE A 125 -4.28 11.27 -10.39
CA ILE A 125 -3.05 12.04 -10.25
C ILE A 125 -2.04 11.50 -11.24
N THR A 126 -1.39 12.38 -11.99
CA THR A 126 -0.33 12.03 -12.93
C THR A 126 0.91 12.85 -12.64
N VAL A 127 2.04 12.16 -12.49
CA VAL A 127 3.34 12.78 -12.24
C VAL A 127 4.06 12.98 -13.57
N LEU A 128 4.58 14.18 -13.76
CA LEU A 128 5.43 14.57 -14.88
C LEU A 128 6.84 14.83 -14.34
N PRO A 129 7.85 14.06 -14.74
CA PRO A 129 9.23 14.34 -14.33
C PRO A 129 9.70 15.66 -14.92
N GLY A 130 10.43 16.44 -14.12
CA GLY A 130 11.08 17.68 -14.53
C GLY A 130 12.59 17.56 -14.47
N VAL A 131 13.27 18.59 -13.96
CA VAL A 131 14.74 18.60 -13.87
C VAL A 131 15.30 17.65 -12.80
N SER A 132 14.51 17.34 -11.78
CA SER A 132 14.95 16.49 -10.68
C SER A 132 14.58 15.04 -10.95
N PRO A 133 15.44 14.07 -10.60
CA PRO A 133 15.08 12.67 -10.66
C PRO A 133 13.93 12.41 -9.69
N VAL A 134 12.80 11.96 -10.26
CA VAL A 134 11.64 11.52 -9.48
C VAL A 134 11.64 10.01 -9.41
N VAL A 135 11.48 9.48 -8.21
CA VAL A 135 11.47 8.04 -7.94
C VAL A 135 10.17 7.68 -7.24
N ILE A 136 9.53 6.61 -7.72
CA ILE A 136 8.31 6.02 -7.16
C ILE A 136 8.59 4.52 -6.97
N ASP A 137 8.47 4.00 -5.75
CA ASP A 137 8.79 2.60 -5.41
C ASP A 137 10.19 2.15 -5.88
N ASN A 138 11.22 2.97 -5.65
CA ASN A 138 12.59 2.75 -6.13
C ASN A 138 12.75 2.68 -7.66
N VAL A 139 11.70 2.97 -8.43
CA VAL A 139 11.76 3.09 -9.88
C VAL A 139 11.81 4.56 -10.25
N ARG A 140 12.90 4.96 -10.92
CA ARG A 140 13.00 6.30 -11.51
C ARG A 140 12.00 6.42 -12.64
N ILE A 141 11.13 7.42 -12.56
CA ILE A 141 10.21 7.72 -13.66
C ILE A 141 10.89 8.62 -14.69
N THR A 142 10.71 8.29 -15.96
CA THR A 142 11.26 9.04 -17.10
C THR A 142 10.17 9.66 -17.96
N GLY A 143 8.91 9.29 -17.72
CA GLY A 143 7.75 9.78 -18.45
C GLY A 143 6.56 10.00 -17.55
N ARG A 144 5.48 10.45 -18.19
CA ARG A 144 4.19 10.70 -17.57
C ARG A 144 3.66 9.41 -16.91
N THR A 145 3.49 9.43 -15.59
CA THR A 145 3.17 8.22 -14.80
C THR A 145 1.97 8.48 -13.89
N ALA A 146 0.96 7.62 -13.94
CA ALA A 146 -0.20 7.71 -13.04
C ALA A 146 0.19 7.31 -11.61
N LEU A 147 -0.30 8.07 -10.63
CA LEU A 147 -0.09 7.86 -9.20
C LEU A 147 -1.40 7.43 -8.55
N THR A 148 -1.35 6.43 -7.68
CA THR A 148 -2.57 5.87 -7.06
C THR A 148 -2.55 5.95 -5.53
N ASP A 149 -1.40 5.75 -4.86
CA ASP A 149 -1.28 5.97 -3.39
C ASP A 149 0.18 5.85 -2.89
N ARG A 150 1.13 6.63 -3.42
CA ARG A 150 2.56 6.38 -3.19
C ARG A 150 3.35 7.59 -2.75
N ILE A 151 4.45 7.29 -2.07
CA ILE A 151 5.46 8.29 -1.75
C ILE A 151 6.25 8.61 -3.02
N LEU A 152 6.20 9.89 -3.39
CA LEU A 152 7.02 10.45 -4.45
C LEU A 152 8.29 11.00 -3.84
N ASN A 153 9.43 10.47 -4.28
CA ASN A 153 10.75 10.97 -3.90
C ASN A 153 11.26 11.91 -5.01
N ALA A 154 11.56 13.16 -4.67
CA ALA A 154 12.16 14.13 -5.57
C ALA A 154 13.40 14.76 -4.90
N GLY A 155 14.58 14.24 -5.25
CA GLY A 155 15.83 14.60 -4.56
C GLY A 155 15.77 14.21 -3.08
N ALA A 156 15.96 15.19 -2.19
CA ALA A 156 15.86 15.00 -0.73
C ALA A 156 14.43 15.15 -0.19
N SER A 157 13.47 15.58 -1.01
CA SER A 157 12.09 15.78 -0.60
C SER A 157 11.27 14.52 -0.85
N ARG A 158 10.35 14.24 0.07
CA ARG A 158 9.41 13.13 -0.04
C ARG A 158 7.99 13.64 0.12
N TYR A 159 7.08 13.17 -0.72
CA TYR A 159 5.69 13.60 -0.72
C TYR A 159 4.76 12.40 -0.65
N THR A 160 3.74 12.44 0.20
CA THR A 160 2.54 11.62 0.00
C THR A 160 1.56 12.44 -0.83
N ILE A 161 0.92 11.79 -1.79
CA ILE A 161 -0.03 12.46 -2.68
C ILE A 161 -1.22 11.52 -2.82
N GLY A 162 -2.37 11.96 -2.36
CA GLY A 162 -3.55 11.13 -2.30
C GLY A 162 -4.81 11.96 -2.07
N GLN A 163 -5.95 11.30 -2.02
CA GLN A 163 -7.18 11.97 -1.62
C GLN A 163 -7.21 12.13 -0.10
N LEU A 164 -7.84 13.20 0.39
CA LEU A 164 -8.05 13.35 1.82
C LEU A 164 -8.85 12.13 2.32
N PRO A 165 -8.35 11.39 3.33
CA PRO A 165 -9.14 10.31 3.93
C PRO A 165 -10.45 10.89 4.47
N PRO A 166 -11.53 10.07 4.54
CA PRO A 166 -12.82 10.55 5.03
C PRO A 166 -12.65 11.18 6.41
N SER A 167 -13.39 12.27 6.64
CA SER A 167 -13.21 13.06 7.86
C SER A 167 -13.52 12.24 9.11
N GLY A 168 -12.71 12.45 10.14
CA GLY A 168 -12.94 11.86 11.45
C GLY A 168 -14.10 12.54 12.17
N ILE A 169 -14.57 11.91 13.25
CA ILE A 169 -15.49 12.57 14.17
C ILE A 169 -14.86 13.88 14.68
N PRO A 170 -15.59 15.01 14.67
CA PRO A 170 -15.18 16.20 15.40
C PRO A 170 -15.04 15.85 16.88
N ILE A 171 -13.82 15.95 17.40
CA ILE A 171 -13.54 15.65 18.80
C ILE A 171 -13.98 16.85 19.62
N ASP A 172 -14.93 16.63 20.53
CA ASP A 172 -15.25 17.63 21.53
C ASP A 172 -14.04 17.75 22.48
N PRO A 173 -13.33 18.90 22.49
CA PRO A 173 -12.14 19.09 23.31
C PRO A 173 -12.41 18.94 24.81
N SER A 174 -13.68 19.09 25.23
CA SER A 174 -14.11 18.91 26.62
C SER A 174 -14.17 17.44 27.03
N THR A 175 -14.24 16.51 26.06
CA THR A 175 -14.34 15.07 26.33
C THR A 175 -12.98 14.41 26.22
N THR A 176 -12.21 14.42 27.32
CA THR A 176 -10.85 13.84 27.40
C THR A 176 -10.78 12.30 27.22
N ARG A 177 -11.89 11.65 26.87
CA ARG A 177 -12.04 10.19 26.90
C ARG A 177 -12.51 9.55 25.60
N GLN A 178 -12.82 10.31 24.54
CA GLN A 178 -13.22 9.69 23.28
C GLN A 178 -12.00 9.06 22.59
N ARG A 179 -11.96 7.72 22.61
CA ARG A 179 -10.94 6.90 21.96
C ARG A 179 -11.43 6.54 20.57
N THR A 180 -10.71 6.94 19.52
CA THR A 180 -11.05 6.63 18.13
C THR A 180 -10.08 5.63 17.52
N ARG A 181 -9.75 4.56 18.26
CA ARG A 181 -8.85 3.53 17.74
C ARG A 181 -9.53 2.80 16.60
N SER A 182 -9.17 3.14 15.36
CA SER A 182 -9.42 2.26 14.24
C SER A 182 -8.54 1.01 14.42
N ALA A 183 -9.15 -0.17 14.38
CA ALA A 183 -8.42 -1.42 14.54
C ALA A 183 -7.48 -1.61 13.35
N ILE A 184 -6.23 -1.17 13.47
CA ILE A 184 -5.17 -1.55 12.53
C ILE A 184 -4.77 -2.97 12.91
N GLY A 185 -5.52 -3.94 12.39
CA GLY A 185 -5.21 -5.35 12.55
C GLY A 185 -3.97 -5.70 11.73
N SER A 186 -2.86 -6.00 12.41
CA SER A 186 -1.66 -6.54 11.77
C SER A 186 -1.93 -7.97 11.32
N THR A 187 -2.47 -8.13 10.12
CA THR A 187 -2.55 -9.46 9.49
C THR A 187 -1.26 -9.68 8.72
N VAL A 188 -0.30 -10.32 9.39
CA VAL A 188 0.89 -10.86 8.71
C VAL A 188 0.40 -11.82 7.63
N ARG A 189 0.54 -11.41 6.37
CA ARG A 189 0.02 -12.15 5.22
C ARG A 189 1.14 -13.07 4.70
N SER A 190 1.03 -14.36 4.97
CA SER A 190 1.94 -15.34 4.38
C SER A 190 1.70 -15.47 2.88
N VAL A 191 2.78 -15.69 2.14
CA VAL A 191 2.77 -15.89 0.68
C VAL A 191 3.07 -17.36 0.40
N THR A 192 2.14 -18.03 -0.29
CA THR A 192 2.34 -19.41 -0.74
C THR A 192 3.02 -19.44 -2.11
N PRO A 193 4.17 -20.08 -2.27
CA PRO A 193 4.87 -20.14 -3.55
C PRO A 193 4.21 -21.15 -4.52
N PRO A 194 4.24 -20.90 -5.83
CA PRO A 194 3.69 -21.84 -6.81
C PRO A 194 4.60 -23.07 -6.95
N VAL A 195 3.97 -24.24 -7.09
CA VAL A 195 4.70 -25.47 -7.46
C VAL A 195 5.09 -25.36 -8.93
N LEU A 196 6.39 -25.21 -9.20
CA LEU A 196 6.89 -25.18 -10.57
C LEU A 196 6.88 -26.60 -11.17
N PRO A 197 6.34 -26.78 -12.40
CA PRO A 197 6.36 -28.07 -13.04
C PRO A 197 7.81 -28.50 -13.29
N ARG A 198 8.16 -29.76 -13.02
CA ARG A 198 9.47 -30.32 -13.38
C ARG A 198 9.39 -30.96 -14.76
N LEU A 199 10.30 -30.60 -15.66
CA LEU A 199 10.55 -31.41 -16.86
C LEU A 199 11.27 -32.67 -16.39
N GLU A 200 10.59 -33.81 -16.38
CA GLU A 200 11.29 -35.08 -16.20
C GLU A 200 12.28 -35.26 -17.36
N PRO A 201 13.58 -35.43 -17.10
CA PRO A 201 14.51 -35.78 -18.15
C PRO A 201 14.14 -37.18 -18.62
N GLU A 202 13.53 -37.29 -19.81
CA GLU A 202 13.37 -38.60 -20.44
C GLU A 202 14.75 -39.27 -20.53
N GLY A 203 14.91 -40.39 -19.83
CA GLY A 203 16.06 -41.26 -20.00
C GLY A 203 16.25 -41.55 -21.49
N PHE A 204 17.52 -41.63 -21.92
CA PHE A 204 17.91 -41.87 -23.31
C PHE A 204 16.95 -42.87 -23.97
N PRO A 205 16.10 -42.47 -24.94
CA PRO A 205 14.95 -43.29 -25.29
C PRO A 205 15.43 -44.61 -25.88
N MET A 206 15.23 -45.71 -25.15
CA MET A 206 15.59 -47.08 -25.57
C MET A 206 14.98 -47.46 -26.92
N ALA A 207 13.97 -46.72 -27.38
CA ALA A 207 13.40 -46.81 -28.73
C ALA A 207 14.42 -46.54 -29.86
N TRP A 208 15.46 -45.72 -29.64
CA TRP A 208 16.50 -45.49 -30.66
C TRP A 208 17.43 -46.69 -30.84
N LEU A 209 17.62 -47.50 -29.78
CA LEU A 209 18.42 -48.72 -29.85
C LEU A 209 17.72 -49.82 -30.68
N GLY A 210 16.39 -49.81 -30.72
CA GLY A 210 15.58 -50.81 -31.44
C GLY A 210 15.34 -50.51 -32.93
N THR A 211 15.39 -49.24 -33.36
CA THR A 211 15.09 -48.86 -34.75
C THR A 211 16.27 -49.03 -35.71
N ILE A 212 17.50 -48.81 -35.24
CA ILE A 212 18.73 -48.96 -36.01
C ILE A 212 18.88 -50.39 -36.59
N PRO A 213 18.72 -51.49 -35.81
CA PRO A 213 18.85 -52.84 -36.34
C PRO A 213 17.76 -53.21 -37.37
N VAL A 214 16.53 -52.70 -37.22
CA VAL A 214 15.43 -52.98 -38.15
C VAL A 214 15.65 -52.30 -39.49
N VAL A 215 16.13 -51.06 -39.50
CA VAL A 215 16.49 -50.34 -40.74
C VAL A 215 17.68 -51.02 -41.42
N LEU A 216 18.71 -51.40 -40.66
CA LEU A 216 19.88 -52.12 -41.19
C LEU A 216 19.48 -53.48 -41.80
N LEU A 217 18.61 -54.25 -41.13
CA LEU A 217 18.12 -55.54 -41.60
C LEU A 217 17.33 -55.41 -42.92
N LEU A 218 16.46 -54.40 -43.04
CA LEU A 218 15.68 -54.18 -44.25
C LEU A 218 16.54 -53.73 -45.45
N VAL A 219 17.60 -52.96 -45.21
CA VAL A 219 18.58 -52.58 -46.26
C VAL A 219 19.32 -53.82 -46.77
N VAL A 220 19.74 -54.72 -45.87
CA VAL A 220 20.41 -55.98 -46.24
C VAL A 220 19.48 -56.91 -47.02
N VAL A 221 18.21 -57.05 -46.61
CA VAL A 221 17.22 -57.89 -47.30
C VAL A 221 16.83 -57.32 -48.67
N GLY A 222 16.71 -56.00 -48.79
CA GLY A 222 16.41 -55.32 -50.06
C GLY A 222 17.52 -55.43 -51.11
N PHE A 223 18.76 -55.68 -50.70
CA PHE A 223 19.88 -55.93 -51.62
C PHE A 223 19.85 -57.34 -52.24
N VAL A 224 19.15 -58.29 -51.61
CA VAL A 224 19.10 -59.72 -52.02
C VAL A 224 17.77 -60.08 -52.70
N ALA A 225 16.68 -59.37 -52.43
CA ALA A 225 15.35 -59.69 -52.93
C ALA A 225 14.80 -58.62 -53.91
N SER A 226 13.89 -59.05 -54.79
CA SER A 226 13.31 -58.34 -55.94
C SER A 226 13.02 -56.82 -55.77
N PRO A 227 12.96 -56.03 -56.87
CA PRO A 227 12.73 -54.58 -56.83
C PRO A 227 11.46 -54.12 -56.09
N ALA A 228 10.49 -55.01 -55.86
CA ALA A 228 9.29 -54.74 -55.07
C ALA A 228 9.58 -54.46 -53.57
N PHE A 229 10.68 -54.97 -53.02
CA PHE A 229 11.05 -54.75 -51.60
C PHE A 229 11.53 -53.32 -51.33
N PHE A 230 12.11 -52.64 -52.33
CA PHE A 230 12.50 -51.22 -52.20
C PHE A 230 11.29 -50.31 -51.96
N ALA A 231 10.14 -50.61 -52.58
CA ALA A 231 8.91 -49.85 -52.36
C ALA A 231 8.41 -49.97 -50.92
N VAL A 232 8.46 -51.18 -50.35
CA VAL A 232 8.06 -51.43 -48.95
C VAL A 232 9.03 -50.76 -47.97
N ALA A 233 10.35 -50.86 -48.21
CA ALA A 233 11.36 -50.21 -47.38
C ALA A 233 11.24 -48.68 -47.42
N ALA A 234 10.93 -48.09 -48.59
CA ALA A 234 10.71 -46.65 -48.72
C ALA A 234 9.49 -46.16 -47.93
N VAL A 235 8.39 -46.93 -47.92
CA VAL A 235 7.18 -46.60 -47.14
C VAL A 235 7.47 -46.65 -45.63
N ILE A 236 8.20 -47.67 -45.16
CA ILE A 236 8.58 -47.79 -43.74
C ILE A 236 9.53 -46.65 -43.33
N LEU A 237 10.49 -46.29 -44.18
CA LEU A 237 11.41 -45.17 -43.93
C LEU A 237 10.65 -43.84 -43.89
N ALA A 238 9.70 -43.63 -44.79
CA ALA A 238 8.85 -42.43 -44.81
C ALA A 238 7.96 -42.36 -43.56
N ALA A 239 7.37 -43.49 -43.13
CA ALA A 239 6.53 -43.54 -41.93
C ALA A 239 7.34 -43.28 -40.65
N THR A 240 8.55 -43.84 -40.55
CA THR A 240 9.44 -43.62 -39.40
C THR A 240 9.98 -42.19 -39.34
N THR A 241 10.39 -41.61 -40.47
CA THR A 241 10.82 -40.20 -40.52
C THR A 241 9.67 -39.25 -40.22
N ALA A 242 8.47 -39.49 -40.73
CA ALA A 242 7.28 -38.72 -40.37
C ALA A 242 6.96 -38.80 -38.86
N ALA A 243 7.02 -40.00 -38.26
CA ALA A 243 6.83 -40.17 -36.82
C ALA A 243 7.88 -39.43 -35.98
N LEU A 244 9.15 -39.42 -36.42
CA LEU A 244 10.21 -38.66 -35.75
C LEU A 244 10.01 -37.15 -35.87
N LEU A 245 9.56 -36.66 -37.02
CA LEU A 245 9.28 -35.24 -37.24
C LEU A 245 8.12 -34.78 -36.34
N VAL A 246 7.03 -35.56 -36.29
CA VAL A 246 5.89 -35.30 -35.39
C VAL A 246 6.32 -35.29 -33.93
N ARG A 247 7.14 -36.27 -33.50
CA ARG A 247 7.70 -36.31 -32.13
C ARG A 247 8.60 -35.11 -31.81
N ARG A 248 9.41 -34.67 -32.77
CA ARG A 248 10.27 -33.49 -32.60
C ARG A 248 9.42 -32.22 -32.45
N MET A 249 8.38 -32.07 -33.28
CA MET A 249 7.46 -30.94 -33.20
C MET A 249 6.64 -30.95 -31.91
N SER A 250 6.13 -32.11 -31.50
CA SER A 250 5.38 -32.25 -30.23
C SER A 250 6.28 -31.92 -29.04
N ARG A 251 7.52 -32.39 -29.03
CA ARG A 251 8.51 -32.05 -27.98
C ARG A 251 8.83 -30.56 -27.95
N GLN A 252 9.06 -29.94 -29.10
CA GLN A 252 9.30 -28.50 -29.16
C GLN A 252 8.10 -27.69 -28.68
N LYS A 253 6.88 -28.18 -28.92
CA LYS A 253 5.66 -27.58 -28.41
C LYS A 253 5.56 -27.77 -26.89
N GLU A 254 5.79 -28.97 -26.39
CA GLU A 254 5.72 -29.27 -24.95
C GLU A 254 6.75 -28.50 -24.13
N VAL A 255 8.00 -28.41 -24.60
CA VAL A 255 9.04 -27.59 -23.96
C VAL A 255 8.63 -26.10 -23.93
N ARG A 256 7.99 -25.62 -25.00
CA ARG A 256 7.53 -24.23 -25.09
C ARG A 256 6.35 -23.97 -24.18
N ASP A 257 5.35 -24.84 -24.19
CA ASP A 257 4.18 -24.77 -23.32
C ASP A 257 4.62 -24.84 -21.84
N HIS A 258 5.60 -25.68 -21.52
CA HIS A 258 6.19 -25.78 -20.19
C HIS A 258 6.90 -24.50 -19.77
N HIS A 259 7.73 -23.93 -20.66
CA HIS A 259 8.43 -22.67 -20.41
C HIS A 259 7.44 -21.52 -20.21
N GLU A 260 6.39 -21.42 -21.03
CA GLU A 260 5.34 -20.42 -20.88
C GLU A 260 4.56 -20.57 -19.57
N ARG A 261 4.21 -21.79 -19.16
CA ARG A 261 3.54 -22.05 -17.88
C ARG A 261 4.41 -21.65 -16.69
N THR A 262 5.68 -22.07 -16.71
CA THR A 262 6.65 -21.73 -15.67
C THR A 262 6.82 -20.22 -15.56
N LYS A 263 7.00 -19.53 -16.70
CA LYS A 263 7.12 -18.08 -16.76
C LYS A 263 5.89 -17.39 -16.15
N ARG A 264 4.68 -17.82 -16.51
CA ARG A 264 3.43 -17.26 -15.94
C ARG A 264 3.32 -17.47 -14.44
N LEU A 265 3.72 -18.64 -13.92
CA LEU A 265 3.71 -18.90 -12.47
C LEU A 265 4.69 -17.98 -11.73
N VAL A 266 5.88 -17.80 -12.27
CA VAL A 266 6.91 -16.90 -11.73
C VAL A 266 6.41 -15.44 -11.72
N GLU A 267 5.85 -14.96 -12.84
CA GLU A 267 5.27 -13.61 -12.95
C GLU A 267 4.11 -13.39 -11.96
N THR A 268 3.26 -14.40 -11.76
CA THR A 268 2.17 -14.33 -10.78
C THR A 268 2.72 -14.28 -9.36
N PHE A 269 3.73 -15.09 -9.03
CA PHE A 269 4.36 -15.07 -7.71
C PHE A 269 5.01 -13.72 -7.41
N GLU A 270 5.74 -13.14 -8.36
CA GLU A 270 6.31 -11.79 -8.24
C GLU A 270 5.24 -10.75 -7.90
N LYS A 271 4.10 -10.77 -8.61
CA LYS A 271 2.97 -9.87 -8.32
C LYS A 271 2.43 -10.04 -6.90
N VAL A 272 2.35 -11.27 -6.40
CA VAL A 272 1.88 -11.55 -5.03
C VAL A 272 2.88 -11.03 -3.99
N VAL A 273 4.17 -11.28 -4.18
CA VAL A 273 5.22 -10.80 -3.27
C VAL A 273 5.25 -9.26 -3.24
N VAL A 274 5.20 -8.62 -4.40
CA VAL A 274 5.15 -7.15 -4.51
C VAL A 274 3.88 -6.58 -3.83
N ALA A 275 2.74 -7.25 -3.98
CA ALA A 275 1.50 -6.83 -3.31
C ALA A 275 1.60 -6.98 -1.78
N ALA A 276 2.20 -8.07 -1.28
CA ALA A 276 2.45 -8.29 0.14
C ALA A 276 3.39 -7.22 0.72
N ARG A 277 4.49 -6.92 0.04
CA ARG A 277 5.41 -5.83 0.40
C ARG A 277 4.66 -4.50 0.56
N ARG A 278 3.85 -4.14 -0.45
CA ARG A 278 3.08 -2.90 -0.44
C ARG A 278 2.07 -2.84 0.71
N SER A 279 1.40 -3.95 1.03
CA SER A 279 0.48 -3.97 2.17
C SER A 279 1.20 -3.72 3.48
N VAL A 280 2.39 -4.28 3.68
CA VAL A 280 3.19 -4.05 4.90
C VAL A 280 3.66 -2.60 4.98
N GLU A 281 4.15 -2.03 3.87
CA GLU A 281 4.53 -0.61 3.83
C GLU A 281 3.34 0.31 4.18
N GLN A 282 2.16 0.01 3.66
CA GLN A 282 0.94 0.78 3.93
C GLN A 282 0.53 0.63 5.41
N GLU A 283 0.58 -0.57 5.97
CA GLU A 283 0.26 -0.82 7.38
C GLU A 283 1.19 -0.02 8.31
N LEU A 284 2.50 -0.01 8.04
CA LEU A 284 3.46 0.77 8.82
C LEU A 284 3.18 2.27 8.76
N ARG A 285 2.75 2.79 7.60
CA ARG A 285 2.37 4.21 7.43
C ARG A 285 1.08 4.54 8.17
N LEU A 286 0.06 3.69 8.08
CA LEU A 286 -1.20 3.87 8.80
C LEU A 286 -1.00 3.83 10.33
N ALA A 287 -0.14 2.95 10.81
CA ALA A 287 0.19 2.84 12.23
C ALA A 287 0.99 4.05 12.76
N ASN A 288 1.67 4.78 11.88
CA ASN A 288 2.58 5.88 12.23
C ASN A 288 2.31 7.10 11.34
N PRO A 289 1.24 7.86 11.64
CA PRO A 289 0.84 9.00 10.83
C PRO A 289 1.92 10.09 10.81
N SER A 290 2.04 10.73 9.65
CA SER A 290 2.93 11.85 9.38
C SER A 290 2.50 13.12 10.12
N ILE A 291 3.40 14.10 10.24
CA ILE A 291 3.11 15.38 10.90
C ILE A 291 1.90 16.11 10.26
N PRO A 292 1.78 16.17 8.91
CA PRO A 292 0.58 16.70 8.27
C PRO A 292 -0.71 16.00 8.66
N GLU A 293 -0.71 14.66 8.69
CA GLU A 293 -1.87 13.85 9.11
C GLU A 293 -2.23 14.11 10.58
N LEU A 294 -1.23 14.19 11.46
CA LEU A 294 -1.42 14.55 12.86
C LEU A 294 -2.01 15.95 13.03
N ALA A 295 -1.55 16.92 12.24
CA ALA A 295 -2.07 18.27 12.27
C ALA A 295 -3.55 18.31 11.83
N ARG A 296 -3.91 17.54 10.80
CA ARG A 296 -5.32 17.35 10.40
C ARG A 296 -6.15 16.68 11.50
N ALA A 297 -5.61 15.63 12.13
CA ALA A 297 -6.28 14.93 13.22
C ALA A 297 -6.53 15.86 14.42
N ALA A 298 -5.56 16.69 14.79
CA ALA A 298 -5.70 17.69 15.84
C ALA A 298 -6.75 18.78 15.52
N ARG A 299 -7.00 19.06 14.24
CA ARG A 299 -8.08 19.97 13.80
C ARG A 299 -9.44 19.28 13.67
N GLY A 300 -9.53 17.98 13.93
CA GLY A 300 -10.74 17.19 13.75
C GLY A 300 -11.10 16.95 12.27
N GLU A 301 -10.18 17.19 11.34
CA GLU A 301 -10.40 16.97 9.92
C GLU A 301 -10.36 15.48 9.56
N VAL A 302 -9.59 14.68 10.31
CA VAL A 302 -9.42 13.22 10.12
C VAL A 302 -9.42 12.53 11.49
N ALA A 303 -9.76 11.24 11.54
CA ALA A 303 -9.64 10.46 12.78
C ALA A 303 -8.16 10.23 13.12
N GLY A 304 -7.82 9.98 14.38
CA GLY A 304 -6.41 9.72 14.76
C GLY A 304 -5.92 10.39 16.03
N TYR A 305 -6.67 11.36 16.55
CA TYR A 305 -6.26 12.11 17.74
C TYR A 305 -6.46 11.28 19.01
N TRP A 306 -5.48 11.34 19.91
CA TRP A 306 -5.43 10.61 21.20
C TRP A 306 -5.74 9.12 21.09
N ASN A 307 -5.18 8.48 20.06
CA ASN A 307 -5.40 7.07 19.76
C ASN A 307 -4.45 6.10 20.49
N ARG A 308 -3.44 6.59 21.24
CA ARG A 308 -2.46 5.77 21.95
C ARG A 308 -2.50 6.01 23.46
N SER A 309 -2.62 4.92 24.21
CA SER A 309 -2.68 4.92 25.68
C SER A 309 -1.45 4.24 26.28
N ARG A 310 -1.17 4.49 27.57
CA ARG A 310 0.06 4.00 28.26
C ARG A 310 0.30 2.49 28.16
N GLY A 311 -0.77 1.70 28.04
CA GLY A 311 -0.69 0.24 27.96
C GLY A 311 -0.48 -0.30 26.54
N ASP A 312 -0.56 0.56 25.52
CA ASP A 312 -0.38 0.15 24.13
C ASP A 312 1.11 -0.06 23.82
N ARG A 313 1.39 -1.03 22.94
CA ARG A 313 2.77 -1.37 22.52
C ARG A 313 3.45 -0.27 21.72
N ASP A 314 2.67 0.63 21.14
CA ASP A 314 3.13 1.79 20.36
C ASP A 314 3.05 3.09 21.15
N PHE A 315 2.82 3.02 22.47
CA PHE A 315 2.86 4.19 23.33
C PHE A 315 4.22 4.88 23.25
N ALA A 316 4.21 6.21 23.10
CA ALA A 316 5.41 7.03 22.93
C ALA A 316 6.33 6.67 21.74
N ASN A 317 5.84 5.89 20.77
CA ASN A 317 6.51 5.71 19.49
C ASN A 317 6.46 7.00 18.65
N VAL A 318 7.60 7.47 18.19
CA VAL A 318 7.71 8.68 17.38
C VAL A 318 8.41 8.39 16.06
N VAL A 319 7.87 8.94 14.97
CA VAL A 319 8.51 8.88 13.66
C VAL A 319 9.69 9.85 13.65
N VAL A 320 10.90 9.33 13.45
CA VAL A 320 12.15 10.13 13.39
C VAL A 320 12.58 10.41 11.96
N GLY A 321 11.99 9.71 10.99
CA GLY A 321 12.26 9.90 9.57
C GLY A 321 11.59 8.83 8.73
N TYR A 322 11.89 8.84 7.43
CA TYR A 322 11.49 7.79 6.50
C TYR A 322 12.75 7.17 5.89
N GLY A 323 12.74 5.87 5.69
CA GLY A 323 13.88 5.19 5.09
C GLY A 323 13.57 3.78 4.67
N GLU A 324 14.61 2.99 4.59
CA GLU A 324 14.56 1.59 4.18
C GLU A 324 14.68 0.70 5.41
N VAL A 325 13.87 -0.35 5.44
CA VAL A 325 13.82 -1.31 6.55
C VAL A 325 13.81 -2.70 5.95
N ASP A 326 14.73 -3.55 6.40
CA ASP A 326 14.74 -4.96 6.04
C ASP A 326 13.48 -5.63 6.59
N TRP A 327 12.84 -6.44 5.77
CA TRP A 327 11.71 -7.26 6.19
C TRP A 327 11.80 -8.65 5.57
N GLU A 328 11.24 -9.61 6.29
CA GLU A 328 11.22 -10.99 5.85
C GLU A 328 9.87 -11.30 5.20
N VAL A 329 9.91 -11.66 3.91
CA VAL A 329 8.74 -12.18 3.21
C VAL A 329 8.39 -13.51 3.85
N GLN A 330 7.24 -13.57 4.54
CA GLN A 330 6.77 -14.80 5.16
C GLN A 330 6.32 -15.77 4.07
N VAL A 331 7.16 -16.73 3.75
CA VAL A 331 6.85 -17.82 2.80
C VAL A 331 6.39 -19.03 3.59
N ASP A 332 5.35 -19.70 3.10
CA ASP A 332 4.86 -20.93 3.70
C ASP A 332 5.97 -22.00 3.76
N SER A 333 6.33 -22.41 4.99
CA SER A 333 7.44 -23.32 5.27
C SER A 333 7.29 -24.72 4.67
N GLU A 334 6.08 -25.08 4.23
CA GLU A 334 5.81 -26.37 3.58
C GLU A 334 6.42 -26.47 2.18
N PHE A 335 6.90 -25.37 1.61
CA PHE A 335 7.39 -25.31 0.23
C PHE A 335 8.87 -24.94 0.13
N GLU A 336 9.64 -25.74 -0.61
CA GLU A 336 11.00 -25.37 -1.00
C GLU A 336 10.98 -24.37 -2.17
N LEU A 337 11.63 -23.22 -1.97
CA LEU A 337 11.79 -22.22 -3.01
C LEU A 337 12.85 -22.66 -4.03
N THR A 338 12.49 -22.63 -5.31
CA THR A 338 13.49 -22.72 -6.38
C THR A 338 14.34 -21.45 -6.43
N THR A 339 15.55 -21.51 -7.00
CA THR A 339 16.47 -20.35 -7.11
C THR A 339 15.80 -19.11 -7.73
N ALA A 340 14.94 -19.30 -8.73
CA ALA A 340 14.23 -18.19 -9.37
C ALA A 340 13.19 -17.52 -8.44
N LEU A 341 12.49 -18.31 -7.61
CA LEU A 341 11.53 -17.76 -6.64
C LEU A 341 12.25 -17.14 -5.45
N GLN A 342 13.37 -17.72 -5.01
CA GLN A 342 14.21 -17.14 -3.96
C GLN A 342 14.72 -15.75 -4.36
N GLN A 343 15.21 -15.59 -5.59
CA GLN A 343 15.66 -14.29 -6.08
C GLN A 343 14.54 -13.24 -6.04
N ILE A 344 13.30 -13.60 -6.36
CA ILE A 344 12.16 -12.69 -6.26
C ILE A 344 11.88 -12.27 -4.80
N VAL A 345 12.03 -13.20 -3.86
CA VAL A 345 11.90 -12.91 -2.42
C VAL A 345 12.99 -11.94 -1.98
N ASP A 346 14.25 -12.23 -2.34
CA ASP A 346 15.40 -11.41 -1.98
C ASP A 346 15.31 -9.99 -2.60
N ASP A 347 14.91 -9.89 -3.86
CA ASP A 347 14.70 -8.60 -4.55
C ASP A 347 13.58 -7.75 -3.92
N ASN A 348 12.74 -8.36 -3.08
CA ASN A 348 11.61 -7.70 -2.42
C ASN A 348 11.73 -7.67 -0.89
N SER A 349 12.87 -8.03 -0.30
CA SER A 349 13.08 -8.07 1.17
C SER A 349 13.38 -6.70 1.81
N LEU A 350 13.26 -5.61 1.05
CA LEU A 350 13.50 -4.25 1.53
C LEU A 350 12.23 -3.41 1.40
N LEU A 351 11.72 -2.90 2.52
CA LEU A 351 10.63 -1.92 2.53
C LEU A 351 11.19 -0.54 2.21
N THR A 352 10.51 0.21 1.34
CA THR A 352 11.00 1.51 0.88
C THR A 352 10.12 2.65 1.40
N SER A 353 10.77 3.75 1.80
CA SER A 353 10.07 4.96 2.26
C SER A 353 9.05 4.67 3.37
N VAL A 354 9.42 3.83 4.34
CA VAL A 354 8.57 3.53 5.51
C VAL A 354 8.97 4.40 6.70
N PRO A 355 8.05 4.71 7.62
CA PRO A 355 8.38 5.44 8.85
C PRO A 355 9.39 4.68 9.69
N ILE A 356 10.49 5.34 10.05
CA ILE A 356 11.44 4.86 11.04
C ILE A 356 10.96 5.37 12.39
N VAL A 357 10.71 4.44 13.31
CA VAL A 357 10.09 4.72 14.61
C VAL A 357 11.12 4.56 15.72
N ALA A 358 11.18 5.54 16.61
CA ALA A 358 11.91 5.43 17.88
C ALA A 358 10.91 5.25 19.03
N ASP A 359 11.15 4.25 19.87
CA ASP A 359 10.41 4.03 21.11
C ASP A 359 11.06 4.81 22.25
N LEU A 360 10.41 5.86 22.72
CA LEU A 360 10.91 6.71 23.80
C LEU A 360 10.79 6.06 25.19
N THR A 361 10.07 4.94 25.32
CA THR A 361 10.00 4.19 26.58
C THR A 361 11.29 3.40 26.84
N MET A 362 12.05 3.10 25.79
CA MET A 362 13.31 2.35 25.86
C MET A 362 14.51 3.21 26.27
N GLY A 363 14.39 4.53 26.24
CA GLY A 363 15.45 5.43 26.69
C GLY A 363 15.38 6.84 26.09
N PRO A 364 16.32 7.72 26.49
CA PRO A 364 16.39 9.08 25.98
C PRO A 364 16.82 9.11 24.51
N VAL A 365 16.27 10.07 23.76
CA VAL A 365 16.67 10.35 22.37
C VAL A 365 17.41 11.68 22.30
N GLY A 366 18.61 11.66 21.71
CA GLY A 366 19.40 12.85 21.43
C GLY A 366 19.31 13.25 19.95
N ILE A 367 19.07 14.53 19.68
CA ILE A 367 19.05 15.08 18.32
C ILE A 367 20.33 15.88 18.10
N VAL A 368 21.14 15.48 17.11
CA VAL A 368 22.45 16.07 16.82
C VAL A 368 22.45 16.62 15.40
N GLY A 369 22.83 17.88 15.25
CA GLY A 369 22.92 18.55 13.95
C GLY A 369 22.81 20.07 14.06
N PRO A 370 22.83 20.77 12.92
CA PRO A 370 22.60 22.22 12.90
C PRO A 370 21.23 22.56 13.48
N ARG A 371 21.14 23.68 14.18
CA ARG A 371 19.94 24.08 14.94
C ARG A 371 18.69 24.14 14.05
N ASP A 372 18.84 24.60 12.81
CA ASP A 372 17.76 24.75 11.83
C ASP A 372 17.13 23.42 11.42
N PHE A 373 17.82 22.29 11.62
CA PHE A 373 17.29 20.94 11.40
C PHE A 373 16.86 20.27 12.70
N ALA A 374 17.67 20.40 13.75
CA ALA A 374 17.40 19.74 15.03
C ALA A 374 16.12 20.24 15.70
N LEU A 375 15.84 21.55 15.60
CA LEU A 375 14.69 22.17 16.26
C LEU A 375 13.34 21.74 15.63
N PRO A 376 13.16 21.73 14.29
CA PRO A 376 11.99 21.10 13.67
C PRO A 376 11.78 19.64 14.06
N CYS A 377 12.84 18.82 14.13
CA CYS A 377 12.73 17.42 14.57
C CYS A 377 12.22 17.32 16.02
N ALA A 378 12.74 18.14 16.93
CA ALA A 378 12.30 18.16 18.31
C ALA A 378 10.81 18.58 18.44
N ARG A 379 10.39 19.57 17.64
CA ARG A 379 8.99 20.01 17.57
C ARG A 379 8.09 18.93 16.99
N ALA A 380 8.52 18.24 15.94
CA ALA A 380 7.80 17.12 15.34
C ALA A 380 7.55 16.00 16.36
N ILE A 381 8.55 15.64 17.16
CA ILE A 381 8.41 14.67 18.27
C ILE A 381 7.36 15.15 19.28
N ALA A 382 7.44 16.42 19.72
CA ALA A 382 6.48 16.98 20.68
C ALA A 382 5.05 17.00 20.13
N VAL A 383 4.86 17.36 18.84
CA VAL A 383 3.55 17.32 18.16
C VAL A 383 3.02 15.90 18.10
N THR A 384 3.82 14.93 17.62
CA THR A 384 3.42 13.52 17.56
C THR A 384 2.93 13.02 18.90
N LEU A 385 3.70 13.28 19.97
CA LEU A 385 3.35 12.88 21.32
C LEU A 385 2.05 13.54 21.82
N ALA A 386 1.90 14.85 21.62
CA ALA A 386 0.72 15.59 22.08
C ALA A 386 -0.56 15.24 21.31
N THR A 387 -0.44 14.87 20.03
CA THR A 387 -1.58 14.49 19.18
C THR A 387 -1.96 13.03 19.35
N GLN A 388 -1.00 12.13 19.62
CA GLN A 388 -1.27 10.69 19.74
C GLN A 388 -1.68 10.27 21.16
N SER A 389 -1.25 11.00 22.19
CA SER A 389 -1.51 10.66 23.60
C SER A 389 -2.16 11.79 24.38
N SER A 390 -3.16 11.44 25.19
CA SER A 390 -3.90 12.39 26.01
C SER A 390 -3.06 12.92 27.19
N ALA A 391 -3.49 14.05 27.76
CA ALA A 391 -2.83 14.65 28.94
C ALA A 391 -2.97 13.82 30.24
N SER A 392 -3.86 12.81 30.28
CA SER A 392 -3.87 11.83 31.37
C SER A 392 -2.70 10.85 31.25
N ASP A 393 -2.31 10.55 30.01
CA ASP A 393 -1.39 9.47 29.69
C ASP A 393 0.03 9.99 29.49
N LEU A 394 0.22 11.23 29.06
CA LEU A 394 1.55 11.81 28.84
C LEU A 394 1.63 13.25 29.36
N ARG A 395 2.78 13.61 29.93
CA ARG A 395 3.15 14.99 30.29
C ARG A 395 4.38 15.43 29.52
N ILE A 396 4.41 16.69 29.12
CA ILE A 396 5.52 17.33 28.41
C ILE A 396 6.07 18.43 29.32
N SER A 397 7.40 18.49 29.44
CA SER A 397 8.10 19.55 30.17
C SER A 397 9.25 20.07 29.31
N LEU A 398 9.44 21.39 29.33
CA LEU A 398 10.50 22.07 28.60
C LEU A 398 11.54 22.62 29.57
N ALA A 399 12.81 22.27 29.38
CA ALA A 399 13.94 22.94 29.99
C ALA A 399 14.77 23.61 28.89
N ALA A 400 14.83 24.94 28.89
CA ALA A 400 15.55 25.72 27.90
C ALA A 400 16.02 27.04 28.52
N ASP A 401 17.11 27.60 27.98
CA ASP A 401 17.56 28.96 28.32
C ASP A 401 16.50 30.00 27.94
N GLU A 402 16.45 31.11 28.66
CA GLU A 402 15.44 32.18 28.47
C GLU A 402 15.37 32.67 27.02
N ASN A 403 16.53 32.85 26.38
CA ASN A 403 16.63 33.30 24.98
C ASN A 403 16.08 32.29 23.96
N GLN A 404 15.84 31.04 24.36
CA GLN A 404 15.32 29.97 23.50
C GLN A 404 13.82 29.72 23.74
N LEU A 405 13.22 30.27 24.80
CA LEU A 405 11.81 30.05 25.15
C LEU A 405 10.85 30.52 24.04
N GLY A 406 11.18 31.61 23.34
CA GLY A 406 10.37 32.11 22.23
C GLY A 406 10.18 31.10 21.09
N GLN A 407 11.13 30.17 20.90
CA GLN A 407 11.02 29.09 19.90
C GLN A 407 10.03 27.98 20.32
N TRP A 408 9.58 27.98 21.57
CA TRP A 408 8.72 26.98 22.19
C TRP A 408 7.45 27.57 22.80
N ASP A 409 7.18 28.87 22.55
CA ASP A 409 5.99 29.56 23.06
C ASP A 409 4.69 28.82 22.74
N TRP A 410 4.69 28.03 21.66
CA TRP A 410 3.55 27.21 21.26
C TRP A 410 3.20 26.05 22.20
N LEU A 411 4.13 25.58 23.03
CA LEU A 411 3.86 24.51 23.98
C LEU A 411 2.82 24.92 25.04
N LYS A 412 2.65 26.22 25.31
CA LYS A 412 1.70 26.71 26.33
C LYS A 412 0.24 26.41 26.02
N TRP A 413 -0.07 26.10 24.77
CA TRP A 413 -1.41 25.71 24.34
C TRP A 413 -1.66 24.21 24.44
N LEU A 414 -0.63 23.41 24.73
CA LEU A 414 -0.79 21.96 24.86
C LEU A 414 -1.36 21.59 26.23
N PRO A 415 -2.40 20.75 26.31
CA PRO A 415 -2.94 20.29 27.59
C PRO A 415 -1.96 19.36 28.35
N GLN A 416 -0.97 18.80 27.66
CA GLN A 416 0.08 17.96 28.25
C GLN A 416 1.19 18.76 28.93
N LEU A 417 1.32 20.06 28.67
CA LEU A 417 2.38 20.87 29.28
C LEU A 417 2.19 20.90 30.80
N ASN A 418 3.28 20.63 31.52
CA ASN A 418 3.35 20.69 32.99
C ASN A 418 3.84 22.05 33.47
#